data_AF-A0A924E5W1-F1
#
_entry.id   AF-A0A924E5W1-F1
#
_cell.length_a   1.000
_cell.length_b   1.000
_cell.length_c   1.000
_cell.angle_alpha   90.00
_cell.angle_beta   90.00
_cell.angle_gamma   90.00
#
_symmetry.space_group_name_H-M   'P 1'
#
loop_
_entity.id
_entity.type
_entity.pdbx_description
1 polymer ?
#
loop_
_entity_poly.entity_id
_entity_poly.type
_entity_poly.pdbx_seq_one_letter_code
_entity_poly.pdbx_strand_id
1 'polypeptide(L)'
;MNNSSICRVFFLSGALAAWLLLGGCSTLSGVNGPPSRMQSMVSPDEASEVTVYAVGLVGTPYRYGGNTPVSGFDCSGLIGHVYKTRTGVSLPRSVSGLRQWGQ
;
A
#
# COMPACT_ATOMS: atom_id res chain seq x y z
N MET A 1 -61.98 31.04 7.84
CA MET A 1 -60.56 30.65 7.68
C MET A 1 -60.02 31.40 6.48
N ASN A 2 -59.10 32.34 6.69
CA ASN A 2 -58.75 33.38 5.69
C ASN A 2 -57.59 32.95 4.79
N ASN A 3 -57.71 33.26 3.49
CA ASN A 3 -56.82 32.83 2.40
C ASN A 3 -55.34 33.29 2.57
N SER A 4 -55.10 34.30 3.42
CA SER A 4 -53.78 34.90 3.67
C SER A 4 -52.87 34.06 4.57
N SER A 5 -53.43 33.21 5.46
CA SER A 5 -52.65 32.34 6.34
C SER A 5 -52.09 31.12 5.61
N ILE A 6 -52.83 30.64 4.61
CA ILE A 6 -52.47 29.50 3.75
C ILE A 6 -51.26 29.87 2.87
N CYS A 7 -51.24 31.08 2.32
CA CYS A 7 -50.14 31.57 1.49
C CYS A 7 -48.82 31.71 2.28
N ARG A 8 -48.89 32.17 3.54
CA ARG A 8 -47.70 32.30 4.41
C ARG A 8 -47.10 30.95 4.79
N VAL A 9 -47.93 29.93 5.02
CA VAL A 9 -47.47 28.56 5.33
C VAL A 9 -46.80 27.92 4.11
N PHE A 10 -47.33 28.11 2.89
CA PHE A 10 -46.69 27.62 1.67
C PHE A 10 -45.33 28.28 1.40
N PHE A 11 -45.21 29.59 1.61
CA PHE A 11 -43.93 30.28 1.44
C PHE A 11 -42.86 29.89 2.49
N LEU A 12 -43.24 29.70 3.75
CA LEU A 12 -42.32 29.27 4.81
C LEU A 12 -41.85 27.81 4.64
N SER A 13 -42.71 26.94 4.08
CA SER A 13 -42.37 25.54 3.79
C SER A 13 -41.40 25.40 2.61
N GLY A 14 -41.56 26.24 1.57
CA GLY A 14 -40.68 26.24 0.40
C GLY A 14 -39.26 26.71 0.72
N ALA A 15 -39.11 27.68 1.63
CA ALA A 15 -37.81 28.16 2.07
C ALA A 15 -37.06 27.08 2.89
N LEU A 16 -37.71 26.41 3.84
CA LEU A 16 -37.05 25.38 4.68
C LEU A 16 -36.59 24.16 3.85
N ALA A 17 -37.38 23.75 2.84
CA ALA A 17 -37.00 22.68 1.93
C ALA A 17 -35.80 23.06 1.04
N ALA A 18 -35.68 24.32 0.62
CA ALA A 18 -34.53 24.78 -0.15
C ALA A 18 -33.21 24.77 0.66
N TRP A 19 -33.26 25.07 1.96
CA TRP A 19 -32.08 24.96 2.84
C TRP A 19 -31.67 23.51 3.10
N LEU A 20 -32.64 22.58 3.18
CA LEU A 20 -32.37 21.14 3.25
C LEU A 20 -31.80 20.57 1.94
N LEU A 21 -32.15 21.14 0.78
CA LEU A 21 -31.66 20.71 -0.52
C LEU A 21 -30.26 21.25 -0.86
N LEU A 22 -29.87 22.44 -0.37
CA LEU A 22 -28.53 23.00 -0.60
C LEU A 22 -27.47 22.58 0.45
N GLY A 23 -27.86 22.03 1.60
CA GLY A 23 -26.93 21.55 2.64
C GLY A 23 -26.43 20.11 2.46
N GLY A 24 -26.79 19.43 1.36
CA GLY A 24 -26.63 17.99 1.20
C GLY A 24 -25.35 17.49 0.52
N CYS A 25 -24.25 18.24 0.50
CA CYS A 25 -22.99 17.77 -0.10
C CYS A 25 -21.78 18.05 0.80
N SER A 26 -21.59 17.22 1.83
CA SER A 26 -20.32 17.16 2.59
C SER A 26 -19.90 15.75 3.01
N THR A 27 -20.68 14.72 2.69
CA THR A 27 -20.39 13.35 3.15
C THR A 27 -20.45 12.37 1.98
N LEU A 28 -19.44 12.47 1.13
CA LEU A 28 -18.93 11.32 0.38
C LEU A 28 -17.48 11.11 0.80
N SER A 29 -17.33 10.36 1.89
CA SER A 29 -16.10 9.62 2.17
C SER A 29 -15.91 8.61 1.04
N GLY A 30 -15.37 9.07 -0.08
CA GLY A 30 -14.87 8.24 -1.17
C GLY A 30 -13.45 7.77 -0.87
N VAL A 31 -13.28 6.92 0.14
CA VAL A 31 -12.09 6.06 0.27
C VAL A 31 -12.56 4.62 0.30
N ASN A 32 -13.04 4.16 -0.86
CA ASN A 32 -13.17 2.75 -1.20
C ASN A 32 -12.68 2.55 -2.64
N GLY A 33 -11.55 3.16 -2.98
CA GLY A 33 -10.73 2.60 -4.05
C GLY A 33 -10.16 1.27 -3.56
N PRO A 34 -9.94 0.26 -4.44
CA PRO A 34 -9.06 -0.84 -4.07
C PRO A 34 -7.77 -0.21 -3.51
N PRO A 35 -7.16 -0.77 -2.44
CA PRO A 35 -5.87 -0.27 -1.98
C PRO A 35 -4.99 -0.16 -3.21
N SER A 36 -4.38 1.01 -3.44
CA SER A 36 -3.42 1.20 -4.52
C SER A 36 -2.45 0.04 -4.41
N ARG A 37 -2.60 -0.96 -5.28
CA ARG A 37 -1.78 -2.17 -5.22
C ARG A 37 -0.38 -1.64 -5.44
N MET A 38 0.43 -1.63 -4.38
CA MET A 38 1.83 -1.27 -4.47
C MET A 38 2.37 -2.12 -5.61
N GLN A 39 2.69 -1.46 -6.72
CA GLN A 39 3.13 -2.17 -7.90
C GLN A 39 4.45 -2.82 -7.51
N SER A 40 4.50 -4.15 -7.57
CA SER A 40 5.73 -4.89 -7.28
C SER A 40 6.82 -4.36 -8.20
N MET A 41 7.99 -4.06 -7.62
CA MET A 41 9.18 -3.66 -8.40
C MET A 41 9.75 -4.80 -9.23
N VAL A 42 9.29 -6.03 -8.99
CA VAL A 42 9.73 -7.24 -9.69
C VAL A 42 8.52 -7.97 -10.27
N SER A 43 8.69 -8.56 -11.44
CA SER A 43 7.68 -9.42 -12.07
C SER A 43 7.50 -10.74 -11.29
N PRO A 44 6.37 -11.45 -11.50
CA PRO A 44 6.15 -12.77 -10.90
C PRO A 44 7.23 -13.81 -11.28
N ASP A 45 7.76 -13.72 -12.50
CA ASP A 45 8.82 -14.60 -12.99
C ASP A 45 10.15 -14.32 -12.27
N GLU A 46 10.51 -13.04 -12.11
CA GLU A 46 11.67 -12.63 -11.33
C GLU A 46 11.55 -13.04 -9.85
N ALA A 47 10.35 -12.93 -9.26
CA ALA A 47 10.11 -13.40 -7.90
C ALA A 47 10.31 -14.91 -7.76
N SER A 48 9.94 -15.68 -8.79
CA SER A 48 10.16 -17.13 -8.85
C SER A 48 11.65 -17.45 -8.97
N GLU A 49 12.38 -16.74 -9.83
CA GLU A 49 13.85 -16.84 -9.96
C GLU A 49 14.59 -16.52 -8.66
N VAL A 50 14.17 -15.46 -7.95
CA VAL A 50 14.69 -15.12 -6.61
C VAL A 50 14.52 -16.29 -5.65
N THR A 51 13.33 -16.91 -5.65
CA THR A 51 13.00 -18.02 -4.76
C THR A 51 13.85 -19.26 -5.07
N VAL A 52 13.90 -19.68 -6.33
CA VAL A 52 14.69 -20.84 -6.76
C VAL A 52 16.18 -20.63 -6.45
N TYR A 53 16.69 -19.42 -6.69
CA TYR A 53 18.09 -19.13 -6.39
C TYR A 53 18.39 -19.15 -4.89
N ALA A 54 17.50 -18.61 -4.06
CA ALA A 54 17.64 -18.66 -2.61
C ALA A 54 17.66 -20.11 -2.08
N VAL A 55 16.80 -20.97 -2.63
CA VAL A 55 16.79 -22.41 -2.29
C VAL A 55 18.12 -23.07 -2.66
N GLY A 56 18.72 -22.71 -3.80
CA GLY A 56 20.04 -23.19 -4.21
C GLY A 56 21.20 -22.81 -3.26
N LEU A 57 20.98 -21.85 -2.35
CA LEU A 57 21.94 -21.43 -1.34
C LEU A 57 21.70 -22.10 0.03
N VAL A 58 20.75 -23.03 0.13
CA VAL A 58 20.52 -23.81 1.35
C VAL A 58 21.79 -24.59 1.71
N GLY A 59 22.20 -24.47 2.98
CA GLY A 59 23.44 -25.06 3.47
C GLY A 59 24.61 -24.08 3.51
N THR A 60 24.51 -22.90 2.89
CA THR A 60 25.50 -21.84 3.11
C THR A 60 25.50 -21.41 4.59
N PRO A 61 26.65 -21.39 5.28
CA PRO A 61 26.70 -21.07 6.71
C PRO A 61 26.17 -19.68 7.03
N TYR A 62 25.50 -19.56 8.18
CA TYR A 62 25.16 -18.25 8.74
C TYR A 62 26.42 -17.57 9.28
N ARG A 63 26.69 -16.33 8.85
CA ARG A 63 27.76 -15.49 9.41
C ARG A 63 27.28 -14.05 9.57
N TYR A 64 27.41 -13.50 10.77
CA TYR A 64 27.07 -12.11 11.04
C TYR A 64 27.87 -11.16 10.14
N GLY A 65 27.18 -10.27 9.42
CA GLY A 65 27.79 -9.39 8.41
C GLY A 65 28.01 -10.06 7.04
N GLY A 66 27.82 -11.37 6.93
CA GLY A 66 28.00 -12.16 5.71
C GLY A 66 27.01 -11.79 4.60
N ASN A 67 27.50 -11.77 3.37
CA ASN A 67 26.76 -11.33 2.19
C ASN A 67 27.21 -12.02 0.89
N THR A 68 27.91 -13.16 0.97
CA THR A 68 28.32 -13.93 -0.22
C THR A 68 28.18 -15.43 0.01
N PRO A 69 28.03 -16.25 -1.04
CA PRO A 69 27.99 -17.71 -0.90
C PRO A 69 29.26 -18.31 -0.26
N VAL A 70 30.42 -17.69 -0.49
CA VAL A 70 31.71 -18.17 0.00
C VAL A 70 31.92 -17.82 1.47
N SER A 71 31.64 -16.58 1.86
CA SER A 71 31.83 -16.11 3.24
C SER A 71 30.66 -16.45 4.17
N GLY A 72 29.53 -16.91 3.62
CA GLY A 72 28.29 -17.10 4.36
C GLY A 72 27.38 -15.88 4.34
N PHE A 73 26.16 -16.05 4.85
CA PHE A 73 25.13 -15.01 4.86
C PHE A 73 24.66 -14.67 6.27
N ASP A 74 24.30 -13.41 6.49
CA ASP A 74 23.32 -13.08 7.52
C ASP A 74 21.90 -12.94 6.93
N CYS A 75 20.92 -12.72 7.80
CA CYS A 75 19.50 -12.62 7.44
C CYS A 75 19.24 -11.66 6.27
N SER A 76 19.75 -10.44 6.37
CA SER A 76 19.62 -9.39 5.34
C SER A 76 20.60 -9.56 4.17
N GLY A 77 21.77 -10.17 4.41
CA GLY A 77 22.78 -10.43 3.41
C GLY A 77 22.33 -11.44 2.37
N LEU A 78 21.61 -12.48 2.79
CA LEU A 78 20.97 -13.44 1.87
C LEU A 78 19.95 -12.72 0.97
N ILE A 79 19.02 -11.97 1.58
CA ILE A 79 17.95 -11.25 0.86
C ILE A 79 18.55 -10.28 -0.17
N GLY A 80 19.51 -9.46 0.26
CA GLY A 80 20.16 -8.49 -0.63
C GLY A 80 20.92 -9.16 -1.78
N HIS A 81 21.61 -10.28 -1.51
CA HIS A 81 22.35 -11.02 -2.53
C HIS A 81 21.40 -11.60 -3.60
N VAL A 82 20.35 -12.32 -3.20
CA VAL A 82 19.46 -13.00 -4.15
C VAL A 82 18.67 -12.02 -5.02
N TYR A 83 18.15 -10.93 -4.44
CA TYR A 83 17.45 -9.89 -5.19
C TYR A 83 18.37 -9.18 -6.17
N LYS A 84 19.56 -8.77 -5.72
CA LYS A 84 20.52 -8.08 -6.59
C LYS A 84 20.96 -8.97 -7.75
N THR A 85 21.22 -10.25 -7.50
CA THR A 85 21.68 -11.17 -8.55
C THR A 85 20.59 -11.51 -9.56
N ARG A 86 19.32 -11.67 -9.14
CA ARG A 86 18.24 -12.12 -10.03
C ARG A 86 17.45 -11.01 -10.68
N THR A 87 17.38 -9.84 -10.04
CA THR A 87 16.51 -8.73 -10.48
C THR A 87 17.28 -7.42 -10.66
N GLY A 88 18.54 -7.34 -10.23
CA GLY A 88 19.32 -6.10 -10.20
C GLY A 88 18.89 -5.10 -9.11
N VAL A 89 17.79 -5.37 -8.38
CA VAL A 89 17.29 -4.49 -7.33
C VAL A 89 18.25 -4.48 -6.14
N SER A 90 18.69 -3.28 -5.77
CA SER A 90 19.55 -3.07 -4.60
C SER A 90 18.70 -2.75 -3.38
N LEU A 91 18.76 -3.61 -2.37
CA LEU A 91 17.98 -3.49 -1.15
C LEU A 91 18.81 -2.89 0.01
N PRO A 92 18.15 -2.28 1.02
CA PRO A 92 18.81 -1.87 2.24
C PRO A 92 19.55 -3.02 2.92
N ARG A 93 20.74 -2.73 3.47
CA ARG A 93 21.61 -3.75 4.07
C ARG A 93 21.08 -4.32 5.39
N SER A 94 20.25 -3.58 6.12
CA SER A 94 19.75 -3.97 7.44
C SER A 94 18.30 -4.46 7.36
N VAL A 95 17.93 -5.35 8.29
CA VAL A 95 16.53 -5.79 8.46
C VAL A 95 15.60 -4.62 8.78
N SER A 96 16.07 -3.63 9.55
CA SER A 96 15.30 -2.41 9.82
C SER A 96 15.03 -1.60 8.54
N GLY A 97 16.00 -1.52 7.64
CA GLY A 97 15.85 -0.88 6.34
C GLY A 97 14.89 -1.66 5.44
N LEU A 98 15.03 -2.99 5.38
CA LEU A 98 14.11 -3.86 4.64
C LEU A 98 12.67 -3.71 5.12
N ARG A 99 12.44 -3.63 6.43
CA ARG A 99 11.11 -3.42 7.02
C ARG A 99 10.47 -2.11 6.55
N GLN A 100 11.27 -1.04 6.46
CA GLN A 100 10.79 0.28 6.02
C GLN A 100 10.58 0.34 4.51
N TRP A 101 11.33 -0.45 3.75
CA TRP A 101 11.30 -0.43 2.29
C TRP A 101 10.03 -1.04 1.69
N GLY A 102 9.41 -2.00 2.38
CA GLY A 102 8.17 -2.66 1.92
C GLY A 102 6.86 -2.04 2.42
N GLN A 103 6.91 -0.88 3.07
CA GLN A 103 5.72 -0.12 3.50
C GLN A 103 5.33 0.93 2.46
#